data_AF-A0A9E6UXY1-F1
#
_entry.id   AF-A0A9E6UXY1-F1
#
_cell.length_a   1.000
_cell.length_b   1.000
_cell.length_c   1.000
_cell.angle_alpha   90.00
_cell.angle_beta   90.00
_cell.angle_gamma   90.00
#
_symmetry.space_group_name_H-M   'P 1'
#
loop_
_entity.id
_entity.type
_entity.pdbx_description
1 polymer ?
#
loop_
_entity_poly.entity_id
_entity_poly.type
_entity_poly.pdbx_seq_one_letter_code
_entity_poly.pdbx_strand_id
1 'polypeptide(L)'
;MTGCAYSLLSSVDYQNLNSDFWQLWQEYQDYLYRCCVKWMGNAIDAEDVLSQAILKSWDKLRNSTIEIKNFKSWVTKLTYNLCVDVYRERRRGGKQVESLDAIGVEYQEEIASQEENPVLVA
;
A
#
# COMPACT_ATOMS: atom_id res chain seq x y z
N MET A 1 -25.48 -41.21 4.22
CA MET A 1 -24.54 -41.31 3.08
C MET A 1 -25.07 -40.48 1.93
N THR A 2 -24.76 -39.19 1.92
CA THR A 2 -24.75 -38.37 0.72
C THR A 2 -23.61 -37.39 0.93
N GLY A 3 -22.45 -37.73 0.35
CA GLY A 3 -21.33 -36.83 0.24
C GLY A 3 -21.72 -35.72 -0.71
N CYS A 4 -21.94 -34.53 -0.17
CA CYS A 4 -21.92 -33.33 -0.98
C CYS A 4 -20.46 -32.92 -1.12
N ALA A 5 -19.97 -33.11 -2.34
CA ALA A 5 -18.74 -32.53 -2.84
C ALA A 5 -18.65 -31.05 -2.46
N TYR A 6 -17.71 -30.71 -1.58
CA TYR A 6 -17.14 -29.37 -1.60
C TYR A 6 -16.21 -29.31 -2.80
N SER A 7 -16.82 -28.94 -3.91
CA SER A 7 -16.19 -28.51 -5.14
C SER A 7 -15.11 -27.47 -4.83
N LEU A 8 -13.88 -27.79 -5.21
CA LEU A 8 -12.90 -26.90 -5.84
C LEU A 8 -13.24 -25.39 -5.75
N LEU A 9 -12.75 -24.72 -4.71
CA LEU A 9 -12.50 -23.29 -4.76
C LEU A 9 -11.08 -23.03 -4.22
N SER A 10 -10.24 -22.66 -5.18
CA SER A 10 -8.99 -21.92 -5.06
C SER A 10 -7.96 -22.45 -4.07
N SER A 11 -7.08 -23.28 -4.59
CA SER A 11 -5.67 -23.39 -4.23
C SER A 11 -4.94 -22.04 -4.38
N VAL A 12 -5.39 -20.99 -3.71
CA VAL A 12 -4.50 -19.85 -3.47
C VAL A 12 -3.44 -20.39 -2.55
N ASP A 13 -2.23 -20.49 -3.06
CA ASP A 13 -1.08 -21.07 -2.39
C ASP A 13 -0.70 -20.14 -1.22
N TYR A 14 -1.42 -20.29 -0.10
CA TYR A 14 -1.41 -19.37 1.05
C TYR A 14 -0.02 -19.25 1.67
N GLN A 15 0.83 -20.25 1.47
CA GLN A 15 2.23 -20.26 1.91
C GLN A 15 3.11 -19.37 1.00
N ASN A 16 2.86 -19.32 -0.32
CA ASN A 16 3.63 -18.49 -1.26
C ASN A 16 3.24 -17.01 -1.17
N LEU A 17 1.94 -16.70 -1.04
CA LEU A 17 1.46 -15.31 -0.96
C LEU A 17 2.05 -14.52 0.23
N ASN A 18 2.30 -15.21 1.35
CA ASN A 18 2.98 -14.63 2.50
C ASN A 18 4.43 -14.26 2.15
N SER A 19 5.20 -15.22 1.62
CA SER A 19 6.61 -15.00 1.31
C SER A 19 6.80 -13.87 0.30
N ASP A 20 6.03 -13.87 -0.78
CA ASP A 20 6.19 -12.91 -1.87
C ASP A 20 5.82 -11.48 -1.44
N PHE A 21 4.76 -11.32 -0.64
CA PHE A 21 4.39 -10.02 -0.09
C PHE A 21 5.48 -9.47 0.82
N TRP A 22 5.99 -10.28 1.75
CA TRP A 22 6.99 -9.81 2.71
C TRP A 22 8.31 -9.44 2.03
N GLN A 23 8.71 -10.18 0.99
CA GLN A 23 9.89 -9.83 0.20
C GLN A 23 9.73 -8.47 -0.50
N LEU A 24 8.61 -8.27 -1.19
CA LEU A 24 8.33 -7.00 -1.87
C LEU A 24 8.14 -5.85 -0.89
N TRP A 25 7.48 -6.08 0.25
CA TRP A 25 7.37 -5.06 1.29
C TRP A 25 8.75 -4.66 1.81
N GLN A 26 9.62 -5.62 2.13
CA GLN A 26 10.97 -5.33 2.61
C GLN A 26 11.79 -4.53 1.58
N GLU A 27 11.62 -4.82 0.29
CA GLU A 27 12.26 -4.09 -0.81
C GLU A 27 11.81 -2.62 -0.88
N TYR A 28 10.51 -2.35 -0.71
CA TYR A 28 9.95 -1.01 -0.92
C TYR A 28 9.71 -0.20 0.37
N GLN A 29 9.78 -0.79 1.56
CA GLN A 29 9.47 -0.09 2.82
C GLN A 29 10.32 1.17 3.02
N ASP A 30 11.61 1.14 2.67
CA ASP A 30 12.52 2.27 2.82
C ASP A 30 12.20 3.41 1.84
N TYR A 31 11.73 3.06 0.65
CA TYR A 31 11.22 4.02 -0.32
C TYR A 31 9.92 4.65 0.18
N LEU A 32 8.97 3.82 0.62
CA LEU A 32 7.69 4.26 1.16
C LEU A 32 7.86 5.12 2.43
N TYR A 33 8.84 4.82 3.27
CA TYR A 33 9.17 5.63 4.43
C TYR A 33 9.63 7.02 4.04
N ARG A 34 10.60 7.13 3.11
CA ARG A 34 11.09 8.42 2.61
C ARG A 34 9.99 9.25 1.98
N CYS A 35 9.12 8.58 1.21
CA CYS A 35 7.88 9.12 0.71
C CYS A 35 7.01 9.68 1.85
N CYS A 36 6.63 8.87 2.84
CA CYS A 36 5.84 9.31 3.99
C CYS A 36 6.46 10.51 4.72
N VAL A 37 7.78 10.52 4.93
CA VAL A 37 8.49 11.67 5.56
C VAL A 37 8.35 12.93 4.72
N LYS A 38 8.55 12.82 3.40
CA LYS A 38 8.36 13.93 2.45
C LYS A 38 6.92 14.45 2.48
N TRP A 39 5.95 13.56 2.65
CA TRP A 39 4.53 13.86 2.53
C TRP A 39 3.92 14.41 3.83
N MET A 40 4.36 13.87 4.97
CA MET A 40 3.83 14.22 6.30
C MET A 40 4.64 15.31 7.00
N GLY A 41 5.86 15.60 6.52
CA GLY A 41 6.75 16.63 7.08
C GLY A 41 7.32 16.29 8.46
N ASN A 42 7.04 15.10 9.00
CA ASN A 42 7.56 14.64 10.28
C ASN A 42 7.70 13.12 10.33
N ALA A 43 8.69 12.65 11.07
CA ALA A 43 9.05 11.23 11.12
C ALA A 43 8.01 10.38 11.88
N ILE A 44 7.44 10.89 12.98
CA ILE A 44 6.52 10.14 13.83
C ILE A 44 5.28 9.71 13.04
N ASP A 45 4.68 10.65 12.31
CA ASP A 45 3.50 10.37 11.52
C ASP A 45 3.83 9.57 10.27
N ALA A 46 5.04 9.71 9.74
CA ALA A 46 5.49 8.89 8.63
C ALA A 46 5.59 7.41 9.04
N GLU A 47 6.14 7.12 10.22
CA GLU A 47 6.22 5.76 10.79
C GLU A 47 4.82 5.19 11.06
N ASP A 48 3.91 6.00 11.61
CA ASP A 48 2.53 5.59 11.87
C ASP A 48 1.80 5.26 10.55
N VAL A 49 1.88 6.15 9.55
CA VAL A 49 1.26 5.91 8.24
C VAL A 49 1.86 4.68 7.55
N LEU A 50 3.18 4.50 7.61
CA LEU A 50 3.83 3.32 7.03
C LEU A 50 3.35 2.02 7.72
N SER A 51 3.19 2.05 9.04
CA SER A 51 2.65 0.94 9.82
C SER A 51 1.18 0.65 9.49
N GLN A 52 0.39 1.67 9.21
CA GLN A 52 -0.99 1.48 8.73
C GLN A 52 -1.01 0.95 7.29
N ALA A 53 -0.07 1.39 6.44
CA ALA A 53 0.04 0.97 5.05
C ALA A 53 0.36 -0.52 4.92
N ILE A 54 1.26 -1.05 5.76
CA ILE A 54 1.56 -2.49 5.75
C ILE A 54 0.33 -3.33 6.12
N LEU A 55 -0.39 -2.94 7.17
CA LEU A 55 -1.57 -3.68 7.63
C LEU A 55 -2.69 -3.63 6.59
N LYS A 56 -2.96 -2.46 6.02
CA LYS A 56 -4.02 -2.28 5.01
C LYS A 56 -3.66 -2.93 3.68
N SER A 57 -2.39 -2.91 3.27
CA SER A 57 -1.95 -3.58 2.05
C SER A 57 -2.06 -5.10 2.22
N TRP A 58 -1.62 -5.64 3.34
CA TRP A 58 -1.76 -7.06 3.64
C TRP A 58 -3.23 -7.52 3.67
N ASP A 59 -4.09 -6.77 4.36
CA ASP A 59 -5.52 -7.08 4.42
C ASP A 59 -6.18 -7.04 3.04
N LYS A 60 -5.88 -6.00 2.24
CA LYS A 60 -6.39 -5.90 0.87
C LYS A 60 -5.90 -7.04 -0.02
N LEU A 61 -4.63 -7.43 0.09
CA LEU A 61 -4.09 -8.54 -0.71
C LEU A 61 -4.83 -9.86 -0.41
N ARG A 62 -5.14 -10.12 0.87
CA ARG A 62 -5.83 -11.35 1.29
C ARG A 62 -7.31 -11.37 0.96
N ASN A 63 -7.97 -10.22 1.05
CA ASN A 63 -9.42 -10.11 0.88
C ASN A 63 -9.84 -9.74 -0.55
N SER A 64 -8.88 -9.43 -1.43
CA SER A 64 -9.14 -9.00 -2.79
C SER A 64 -8.77 -10.08 -3.79
N THR A 65 -9.63 -10.27 -4.80
CA THR A 65 -9.34 -11.08 -5.99
C THR A 65 -8.65 -10.25 -7.09
N ILE A 66 -8.12 -9.07 -6.74
CA ILE A 66 -7.48 -8.18 -7.71
C ILE A 66 -6.03 -8.64 -7.94
N GLU A 67 -5.73 -8.94 -9.20
CA GLU A 67 -4.37 -9.14 -9.67
C GLU A 67 -3.56 -7.83 -9.55
N ILE A 68 -2.47 -7.85 -8.80
CA ILE A 68 -1.62 -6.67 -8.59
C ILE A 68 -0.48 -6.73 -9.59
N LYS A 69 -0.64 -6.03 -10.72
CA LYS A 69 0.38 -6.03 -11.79
C LYS A 69 1.66 -5.28 -11.46
N ASN A 70 1.60 -4.32 -10.55
CA ASN A 70 2.76 -3.54 -10.11
C ASN A 70 2.61 -3.25 -8.62
N PHE A 71 3.28 -4.05 -7.79
CA PHE A 71 3.18 -3.93 -6.34
C PHE A 71 3.64 -2.56 -5.85
N LYS A 72 4.78 -2.06 -6.35
CA LYS A 72 5.34 -0.75 -5.99
C LYS A 72 4.33 0.37 -6.22
N SER A 73 3.76 0.46 -7.42
CA SER A 73 2.77 1.50 -7.75
C SER A 73 1.52 1.38 -6.89
N TRP A 74 1.02 0.16 -6.70
CA TRP A 74 -0.16 -0.09 -5.88
C TRP A 74 0.03 0.29 -4.41
N VAL A 75 1.13 -0.12 -3.80
CA VAL A 75 1.42 0.18 -2.38
C VAL A 75 1.79 1.64 -2.17
N THR A 76 2.45 2.28 -3.14
CA THR A 76 2.73 3.73 -3.11
C THR A 76 1.44 4.53 -3.14
N LYS A 77 0.50 4.19 -4.04
CA LYS A 77 -0.81 4.83 -4.11
C LYS A 77 -1.62 4.63 -2.83
N LEU A 78 -1.60 3.42 -2.27
CA LEU A 78 -2.25 3.11 -1.00
C LEU A 78 -1.69 3.99 0.14
N THR A 79 -0.37 4.06 0.23
CA THR A 79 0.35 4.83 1.27
C THR A 79 0.10 6.34 1.11
N TYR A 80 0.09 6.84 -0.12
CA TYR A 80 -0.25 8.24 -0.39
C TYR A 80 -1.66 8.58 0.07
N ASN A 81 -2.65 7.75 -0.27
CA ASN A 81 -4.03 7.98 0.15
C ASN A 81 -4.15 8.01 1.68
N LEU A 82 -3.38 7.19 2.41
CA LEU A 82 -3.33 7.25 3.87
C LEU A 82 -2.75 8.56 4.38
N CYS A 83 -1.66 9.06 3.78
CA CYS A 83 -1.12 10.37 4.14
C CYS A 83 -2.16 11.48 3.92
N VAL A 84 -2.87 11.44 2.79
CA VAL A 84 -3.95 12.39 2.48
C VAL A 84 -5.09 12.30 3.50
N ASP A 85 -5.48 11.09 3.91
CA ASP A 85 -6.55 10.87 4.89
C ASP A 85 -6.15 11.41 6.28
N VAL A 86 -4.93 11.10 6.74
CA VAL A 86 -4.40 11.63 8.01
C VAL A 86 -4.28 13.15 7.96
N TYR A 87 -3.84 13.72 6.84
CA TYR A 87 -3.82 15.17 6.63
C TYR A 87 -5.22 15.80 6.73
N ARG A 88 -6.21 15.19 6.07
CA ARG A 88 -7.61 15.65 6.11
C ARG A 88 -8.19 15.59 7.51
N GLU A 89 -7.89 14.54 8.27
CA GLU A 89 -8.33 14.39 9.66
C GLU A 89 -7.76 15.50 10.55
N ARG A 90 -6.48 15.85 10.40
CA ARG A 90 -5.84 16.95 11.15
C ARG A 90 -6.47 18.30 10.86
N ARG A 91 -6.77 18.58 9.59
CA ARG A 91 -7.44 19.82 9.18
C ARG A 91 -8.83 19.92 9.79
N ARG A 92 -9.58 18.82 9.88
CA ARG A 92 -10.89 18.79 10.55
C ARG A 92 -10.77 18.96 12.07
N GLY A 93 -9.67 18.48 12.66
CA GLY A 93 -9.36 18.61 14.09
C GLY A 93 -8.76 19.96 14.54
N GLY A 94 -8.66 20.95 13.65
CA GLY A 94 -8.19 22.30 14.00
C GLY A 94 -6.69 22.45 14.27
N LYS A 95 -5.87 21.43 13.96
CA LYS A 95 -4.40 21.57 13.99
C LYS A 95 -3.96 22.37 12.76
N GLN A 96 -3.05 23.33 12.92
CA GLN A 96 -2.37 23.96 11.77
C GLN A 96 -1.61 22.87 11.01
N VAL A 97 -1.83 22.79 9.70
CA VAL A 97 -1.16 21.81 8.83
C VAL A 97 -0.55 22.55 7.65
N GLU A 98 0.73 22.27 7.36
CA GLU A 98 1.41 22.77 6.17
C GLU A 98 0.82 22.13 4.90
N SER A 99 0.72 22.89 3.81
CA SER A 99 -0.06 22.49 2.64
C SER A 99 0.53 21.28 1.90
N LEU A 100 -0.26 20.22 1.77
CA LEU A 100 0.03 19.00 0.98
C LEU A 100 0.02 19.24 -0.55
N ASP A 101 -0.44 20.41 -1.00
CA ASP A 101 -0.83 20.64 -2.41
C ASP A 101 0.36 20.74 -3.38
N ALA A 102 1.58 20.99 -2.88
CA ALA A 102 2.79 21.03 -3.72
C ALA A 102 3.31 19.63 -4.10
N ILE A 103 2.89 18.59 -3.38
CA ILE A 103 3.56 17.29 -3.44
C ILE A 103 2.88 16.39 -4.48
N GLY A 104 1.54 16.45 -4.61
CA GLY A 104 0.72 15.57 -5.47
C GLY A 104 1.09 15.51 -6.96
N VAL A 105 1.76 16.54 -7.49
CA VAL A 105 2.21 16.61 -8.89
C VAL A 105 3.44 15.72 -9.11
N GLU A 106 4.37 15.69 -8.15
CA GLU A 106 5.61 14.92 -8.23
C GLU A 106 5.37 13.41 -8.15
N TYR A 107 4.36 12.96 -7.38
CA TYR A 107 3.97 11.54 -7.31
C TYR A 107 3.51 10.96 -8.65
N GLN A 108 2.81 11.76 -9.46
CA GLN A 108 2.30 11.27 -10.73
C GLN A 108 3.43 11.10 -11.74
N GLU A 109 4.44 11.98 -11.70
CA GLU A 109 5.63 11.90 -12.53
C GLU A 109 6.57 10.75 -12.13
N GLU A 110 6.71 10.47 -10.84
CA GLU A 110 7.58 9.38 -10.34
C GLU A 110 6.98 7.98 -10.55
N ILE A 111 5.65 7.85 -10.51
CA ILE A 111 4.95 6.58 -10.84
C ILE A 111 4.88 6.36 -12.36
N ALA A 112 4.75 7.44 -13.16
CA ALA A 112 4.69 7.36 -14.62
C ALA A 112 6.03 7.02 -15.30
N SER A 113 7.15 7.15 -14.58
CA SER A 113 8.51 6.94 -15.11
C SER A 113 9.11 5.55 -14.80
N GLN A 114 8.34 4.65 -14.17
CA GLN A 114 8.79 3.31 -13.78
C GLN A 114 7.87 2.23 -14.38
N GLU A 115 7.99 2.02 -15.70
CA GLU A 115 7.39 0.87 -16.38
C GLU A 115 8.26 -0.40 -16.19
N GLU A 116 7.57 -1.53 -16.00
CA GLU A 116 8.05 -2.92 -15.75
C GLU A 116 8.64 -3.24 -14.36
N ASN A 117 7.81 -3.81 -13.46
CA ASN A 117 8.24 -4.76 -12.42
C ASN A 117 7.04 -5.67 -12.00
N PRO A 118 7.27 -6.86 -11.40
CA PRO A 118 6.56 -8.10 -11.73
C PRO A 118 5.12 -8.13 -11.23
N VAL A 119 4.30 -8.87 -11.97
CA VAL A 119 2.89 -9.11 -11.66
C VAL A 119 2.78 -10.10 -10.50
N LEU A 120 2.16 -9.68 -9.40
CA LEU A 120 1.62 -10.61 -8.41
C LEU A 120 0.26 -11.09 -8.92
N VAL A 121 0.22 -12.34 -9.38
CA VAL A 121 -1.02 -13.05 -9.71
C VAL A 121 -1.48 -13.77 -8.46
N ALA A 122 -2.68 -13.40 -7.98
CA ALA A 122 -3.39 -14.07 -6.90
C ALA A 122 -4.17 -15.28 -7.41
#